data_AF-A0A5C0UJK7-F1
#
_entry.id   AF-A0A5C0UJK7-F1
#
_cell.length_a   1.000
_cell.length_b   1.000
_cell.length_c   1.000
_cell.angle_alpha   90.00
_cell.angle_beta   90.00
_cell.angle_gamma   90.00
#
_symmetry.space_group_name_H-M   'P 1'
#
loop_
_entity.id
_entity.type
_entity.pdbx_description
1 polymer ?
#
loop_
_entity_poly.entity_id
_entity_poly.type
_entity_poly.pdbx_seq_one_letter_code
_entity_poly.pdbx_strand_id
1 'polypeptide(L)'
;MIFEFIFFMIGSIPSGRLISFLFRKEDLRFAGSGNIGTSNAWRVNGKMVGSLTGIFDVLKGLSVIFSGSIFYYGMFVVLGNMFAPWSGGKGMAVFFGICLAFFGKIAFIFIFTWAFCVWIGFRPAHSSYISLLLVNLYFVLCVGKCISFLLIISLIILMRHLLWNKNFYNKDKEL
;
A
#
# COMPACT_ATOMS: atom_id res chain seq x y z
N MET A 1 10.01 -21.49 2.13
CA MET A 1 9.71 -21.26 0.70
C MET A 1 8.22 -21.28 0.35
N ILE A 2 7.43 -22.28 0.78
CA ILE A 2 5.99 -22.37 0.41
C ILE A 2 5.18 -21.21 1.01
N PHE A 3 5.38 -20.88 2.29
CA PHE A 3 4.63 -19.82 2.97
C PHE A 3 4.91 -18.42 2.36
N GLU A 4 6.16 -18.14 2.02
CA GLU A 4 6.61 -16.92 1.36
C GLU A 4 5.89 -16.73 0.01
N PHE A 5 5.78 -17.82 -0.77
CA PHE A 5 5.03 -17.83 -2.02
C PHE A 5 3.53 -17.60 -1.80
N ILE A 6 2.93 -18.20 -0.77
CA ILE A 6 1.52 -17.99 -0.42
C ILE A 6 1.28 -16.51 -0.10
N PHE A 7 2.09 -15.89 0.76
CA PHE A 7 1.95 -14.47 1.10
C PHE A 7 2.20 -13.55 -0.09
N PHE A 8 3.15 -13.90 -0.96
CA PHE A 8 3.34 -13.22 -2.23
C PHE A 8 2.07 -13.29 -3.11
N MET A 9 1.45 -14.46 -3.23
CA MET A 9 0.23 -14.64 -4.01
C MET A 9 -0.96 -13.86 -3.43
N ILE A 10 -1.10 -13.82 -2.10
CA ILE A 10 -2.11 -12.98 -1.42
C ILE A 10 -1.90 -11.50 -1.79
N GLY A 11 -0.66 -11.02 -1.73
CA GLY A 11 -0.30 -9.67 -2.16
C GLY A 11 -0.61 -9.40 -3.63
N SER A 12 -0.43 -10.41 -4.48
CA SER A 12 -0.57 -10.34 -5.94
C SER A 12 -2.01 -10.19 -6.43
N ILE A 13 -3.02 -10.36 -5.56
CA ILE A 13 -4.44 -10.21 -5.95
C ILE A 13 -4.69 -8.77 -6.44
N PRO A 14 -5.15 -8.53 -7.68
CA PRO A 14 -5.26 -7.18 -8.23
C PRO A 14 -6.58 -6.50 -7.84
N SER A 15 -6.74 -6.19 -6.54
CA SER A 15 -7.99 -5.66 -5.94
C SER A 15 -8.66 -4.55 -6.75
N GLY A 16 -7.92 -3.50 -7.11
CA GLY A 16 -8.53 -2.37 -7.82
C GLY A 16 -9.00 -2.73 -9.22
N ARG A 17 -8.33 -3.68 -9.90
CA ARG A 17 -8.78 -4.20 -11.20
C ARG A 17 -10.02 -5.06 -11.03
N LEU A 18 -10.02 -5.97 -10.06
CA LEU A 18 -11.17 -6.84 -9.76
C LEU A 18 -12.40 -6.01 -9.40
N ILE A 19 -12.28 -5.04 -8.50
CA ILE A 19 -13.40 -4.22 -8.07
C ILE A 19 -13.87 -3.32 -9.21
N SER A 20 -12.97 -2.68 -9.96
CA SER A 20 -13.37 -1.88 -11.12
C SER A 20 -14.13 -2.73 -12.15
N PHE A 21 -13.67 -3.94 -12.41
CA PHE A 21 -14.35 -4.89 -13.29
C PHE A 21 -15.74 -5.29 -12.76
N LEU A 22 -15.86 -5.65 -11.47
CA LEU A 22 -17.13 -6.02 -10.85
C LEU A 22 -18.18 -4.90 -10.92
N PHE A 23 -17.74 -3.65 -10.81
CA PHE A 23 -18.61 -2.47 -10.92
C PHE A 23 -18.78 -1.95 -12.35
N ARG A 24 -18.28 -2.69 -13.36
CA ARG A 24 -18.32 -2.31 -14.79
C ARG A 24 -17.75 -0.91 -15.05
N LYS A 25 -16.61 -0.62 -14.41
CA LYS A 25 -15.89 0.65 -14.50
C LYS A 25 -14.62 0.52 -15.35
N GLU A 26 -13.98 1.66 -15.63
CA GLU A 26 -12.78 1.74 -16.46
C GLU A 26 -11.61 0.94 -15.85
N ASP A 27 -10.77 0.37 -16.70
CA ASP A 27 -9.55 -0.31 -16.27
C ASP A 27 -8.51 0.71 -15.82
N LEU A 28 -8.18 0.67 -14.53
CA LEU A 28 -7.27 1.60 -13.85
C LEU A 28 -5.85 1.65 -14.44
N ARG A 29 -5.45 0.64 -15.21
CA ARG A 29 -4.13 0.59 -15.86
C ARG A 29 -4.01 1.62 -16.99
N PHE A 30 -5.13 1.98 -17.60
CA PHE A 30 -5.19 2.91 -18.73
C PHE A 30 -5.79 4.27 -18.37
N ALA A 31 -6.14 4.49 -17.10
CA ALA A 31 -6.81 5.68 -16.64
C ALA A 31 -6.12 6.33 -15.43
N GLY A 32 -6.22 7.66 -15.36
CA GLY A 32 -5.68 8.43 -14.26
C GLY A 32 -4.16 8.30 -14.13
N SER A 33 -3.70 7.65 -13.07
CA SER A 33 -2.27 7.53 -12.74
C SER A 33 -1.71 6.17 -13.14
N GLY A 34 -2.48 5.33 -13.84
CA GLY A 34 -2.12 3.97 -14.24
C GLY A 34 -1.97 2.96 -13.09
N ASN A 35 -1.99 3.43 -11.84
CA ASN A 35 -1.85 2.61 -10.65
C ASN A 35 -3.20 1.96 -10.32
N ILE A 36 -3.20 0.67 -10.02
CA ILE A 36 -4.42 -0.06 -9.65
C ILE A 36 -4.84 0.13 -8.19
N GLY A 37 -4.09 0.90 -7.39
CA GLY A 37 -4.37 1.12 -5.97
C GLY A 37 -5.49 2.12 -5.68
N THR A 38 -5.87 2.18 -4.39
CA THR A 38 -6.95 2.98 -3.80
C THR A 38 -7.10 4.40 -4.33
N SER A 39 -6.03 5.20 -4.32
CA SER A 39 -6.14 6.63 -4.67
C SER A 39 -6.49 6.85 -6.14
N ASN A 40 -6.00 5.99 -7.05
CA ASN A 40 -6.36 6.09 -8.46
C ASN A 40 -7.77 5.55 -8.71
N ALA A 41 -8.10 4.42 -8.09
CA ALA A 41 -9.44 3.84 -8.11
C ALA A 41 -10.50 4.85 -7.66
N TRP A 42 -10.21 5.60 -6.59
CA TRP A 42 -11.07 6.66 -6.11
C TRP A 42 -11.24 7.77 -7.15
N ARG A 43 -10.13 8.26 -7.72
CA ARG A 43 -10.17 9.37 -8.70
C ARG A 43 -10.86 9.01 -10.01
N VAL A 44 -10.63 7.80 -10.52
CA VAL A 44 -11.14 7.35 -11.83
C VAL A 44 -12.55 6.77 -11.69
N ASN A 45 -12.75 5.84 -10.76
CA ASN A 45 -13.97 5.03 -10.66
C ASN A 45 -14.88 5.41 -9.48
N GLY A 46 -14.52 6.46 -8.73
CA GLY A 46 -15.33 7.05 -7.68
C GLY A 46 -15.05 6.50 -6.27
N LYS A 47 -15.65 7.18 -5.27
CA LYS A 47 -15.48 6.91 -3.83
C LYS A 47 -15.66 5.44 -3.47
N MET A 48 -16.75 4.82 -3.93
CA MET A 48 -17.10 3.44 -3.60
C MET A 48 -16.02 2.44 -4.05
N VAL A 49 -15.62 2.50 -5.33
CA VAL A 49 -14.60 1.60 -5.90
C VAL A 49 -13.24 1.83 -5.25
N GLY A 50 -12.88 3.10 -5.03
CA GLY A 50 -11.68 3.48 -4.29
C GLY A 50 -11.64 2.88 -2.88
N SER A 51 -12.67 3.12 -2.06
CA SER A 51 -12.76 2.64 -0.69
C SER A 51 -12.71 1.13 -0.60
N LEU A 52 -13.47 0.41 -1.44
CA LEU A 52 -13.42 -1.06 -1.47
C LEU A 52 -12.02 -1.56 -1.85
N THR A 53 -11.36 -0.92 -2.81
CA THR A 53 -9.97 -1.27 -3.20
C THR A 53 -9.03 -1.15 -2.01
N GLY A 54 -9.15 -0.05 -1.25
CA GLY A 54 -8.38 0.15 -0.03
C GLY A 54 -8.65 -0.91 1.02
N ILE A 55 -9.92 -1.24 1.27
CA ILE A 55 -10.29 -2.29 2.24
C ILE A 55 -9.65 -3.63 1.86
N PHE A 56 -9.78 -4.05 0.59
CA PHE A 56 -9.17 -5.31 0.14
C PHE A 56 -7.63 -5.29 0.21
N ASP A 57 -6.98 -4.17 -0.11
CA ASP A 57 -5.53 -4.05 0.03
C ASP A 57 -5.08 -4.11 1.50
N VAL A 58 -5.85 -3.50 2.42
CA VAL A 58 -5.62 -3.62 3.87
C VAL A 58 -5.78 -5.07 4.32
N LEU A 59 -6.82 -5.77 3.86
CA LEU A 59 -7.06 -7.16 4.21
C LEU A 59 -5.93 -8.09 3.75
N LYS A 60 -5.32 -7.85 2.57
CA LYS A 60 -4.11 -8.57 2.16
C LYS A 60 -2.98 -8.38 3.17
N GLY A 61 -2.73 -7.13 3.57
CA GLY A 61 -1.70 -6.83 4.57
C GLY A 61 -2.00 -7.48 5.91
N LEU A 62 -3.26 -7.47 6.34
CA LEU A 62 -3.72 -8.07 7.59
C LEU A 62 -3.58 -9.61 7.60
N SER A 63 -3.55 -10.27 6.44
CA SER A 63 -3.40 -11.74 6.35
C SER A 63 -2.17 -12.28 7.08
N VAL A 64 -1.14 -11.45 7.29
CA VAL A 64 0.09 -11.85 7.99
C VAL A 64 -0.11 -12.20 9.46
N ILE A 65 -1.29 -11.97 10.04
CA ILE A 65 -1.67 -12.49 11.37
C ILE A 65 -1.54 -14.02 11.44
N PHE A 66 -1.71 -14.72 10.31
CA PHE A 66 -1.62 -16.19 10.24
C PHE A 66 -0.19 -16.70 10.02
N SER A 67 0.81 -15.82 10.02
CA SER A 67 2.15 -16.13 9.51
C SER A 67 3.19 -16.52 10.58
N GLY A 68 2.93 -16.23 11.85
CA GLY A 68 3.90 -16.39 12.95
C GLY A 68 5.07 -15.39 12.93
N SER A 69 5.32 -14.71 11.81
CA SER A 69 6.35 -13.66 11.69
C SER A 69 5.85 -12.52 10.80
N ILE A 70 5.10 -11.60 11.42
CA ILE A 70 4.31 -10.56 10.74
C ILE A 70 5.13 -9.76 9.73
N PHE A 71 6.30 -9.27 10.12
CA PHE A 71 7.08 -8.41 9.22
C PHE A 71 7.82 -9.18 8.13
N TYR A 72 8.32 -10.38 8.42
CA TYR A 72 9.00 -11.21 7.42
C TYR A 72 8.04 -11.56 6.28
N TYR A 73 6.86 -12.07 6.61
CA TYR A 73 5.84 -12.41 5.61
C TYR A 73 5.14 -11.18 5.02
N GLY A 74 5.06 -10.09 5.79
CA GLY A 74 4.59 -8.79 5.30
C GLY A 74 5.40 -8.25 4.13
N MET A 75 6.71 -8.52 4.06
CA MET A 75 7.51 -8.19 2.88
C MET A 75 6.98 -8.87 1.64
N PHE A 76 6.66 -10.17 1.69
CA PHE A 76 6.18 -10.92 0.54
C PHE A 76 4.81 -10.43 0.06
N VAL A 77 3.90 -10.08 0.97
CA VAL A 77 2.61 -9.46 0.60
C VAL A 77 2.82 -8.12 -0.11
N VAL A 78 3.73 -7.27 0.40
CA VAL A 78 4.05 -5.98 -0.22
C VAL A 78 4.68 -6.18 -1.60
N LEU A 79 5.61 -7.12 -1.73
CA LEU A 79 6.27 -7.45 -2.99
C LEU A 79 5.27 -7.97 -4.02
N GLY A 80 4.38 -8.88 -3.66
CA GLY A 80 3.30 -9.36 -4.54
C GLY A 80 2.40 -8.23 -5.01
N ASN A 81 2.04 -7.33 -4.11
CA ASN A 81 1.19 -6.17 -4.44
C ASN A 81 1.88 -5.17 -5.39
N MET A 82 3.21 -5.07 -5.36
CA MET A 82 3.95 -4.13 -6.19
C MET A 82 4.43 -4.72 -7.53
N PHE A 83 4.89 -5.96 -7.51
CA PHE A 83 5.72 -6.52 -8.58
C PHE A 83 5.10 -7.70 -9.31
N ALA A 84 3.95 -8.23 -8.86
CA ALA A 84 3.29 -9.26 -9.63
C ALA A 84 2.85 -8.73 -11.01
N PRO A 85 2.93 -9.52 -12.09
CA PRO A 85 2.71 -9.05 -13.47
C PRO A 85 1.33 -8.42 -13.72
N TRP A 86 0.32 -8.86 -12.97
CA TRP A 86 -1.06 -8.37 -13.04
C TRP A 86 -1.43 -7.41 -11.90
N SER A 87 -0.52 -7.24 -10.94
CA SER A 87 -0.62 -6.24 -9.88
C SER A 87 0.17 -4.99 -10.24
N GLY A 88 0.12 -3.98 -9.39
CA GLY A 88 0.79 -2.70 -9.67
C GLY A 88 0.60 -1.64 -8.60
N GLY A 89 0.19 -2.04 -7.40
CA GLY A 89 0.00 -1.12 -6.30
C GLY A 89 1.32 -0.51 -5.81
N LYS A 90 1.21 0.53 -4.98
CA LYS A 90 2.36 1.14 -4.30
C LYS A 90 2.56 0.65 -2.86
N GLY A 91 1.70 -0.24 -2.38
CA GLY A 91 1.85 -0.92 -1.09
C GLY A 91 1.44 -0.15 0.16
N MET A 92 1.02 1.13 0.08
CA MET A 92 0.64 1.91 1.28
C MET A 92 -0.50 1.28 2.09
N ALA A 93 -1.59 0.85 1.42
CA ALA A 93 -2.73 0.24 2.11
C ALA A 93 -2.38 -1.15 2.68
N VAL A 94 -1.57 -1.93 1.95
CA VAL A 94 -1.04 -3.22 2.43
C VAL A 94 -0.17 -3.01 3.66
N PHE A 95 0.70 -2.00 3.66
CA PHE A 95 1.53 -1.63 4.80
C PHE A 95 0.70 -1.28 6.03
N PHE A 96 -0.36 -0.49 5.85
CA PHE A 96 -1.29 -0.20 6.94
C PHE A 96 -1.93 -1.48 7.51
N GLY A 97 -2.31 -2.44 6.66
CA GLY A 97 -2.77 -3.77 7.08
C GLY A 97 -1.73 -4.55 7.89
N ILE A 98 -0.45 -4.48 7.53
CA ILE A 98 0.65 -5.09 8.29
C ILE A 98 0.83 -4.40 9.66
N CYS A 99 0.72 -3.06 9.71
CA CYS A 99 0.74 -2.32 10.97
C CYS A 99 -0.42 -2.73 11.89
N LEU A 100 -1.62 -2.92 11.32
CA LEU A 100 -2.79 -3.42 12.05
C LEU A 100 -2.56 -4.82 12.62
N ALA A 101 -1.96 -5.72 11.84
CA ALA A 101 -1.61 -7.07 12.29
C ALA A 101 -0.60 -7.05 13.45
N PHE A 102 0.39 -6.16 13.39
CA PHE A 102 1.47 -6.11 14.37
C PHE A 102 1.04 -5.49 15.70
N PHE A 103 0.56 -4.24 15.66
CA PHE A 103 0.19 -3.54 16.89
C PHE A 103 -0.75 -2.37 16.60
N GLY A 104 -1.94 -2.41 17.21
CA GLY A 104 -3.00 -1.41 17.00
C GLY A 104 -2.55 0.04 17.21
N LYS A 105 -1.60 0.31 18.14
CA LYS A 105 -1.07 1.67 18.35
C LYS A 105 -0.31 2.19 17.13
N ILE A 106 0.45 1.35 16.43
CA ILE A 106 1.19 1.75 15.22
C ILE A 106 0.22 2.05 14.09
N ALA A 107 -0.78 1.19 13.90
CA ALA A 107 -1.84 1.44 12.93
C ALA A 107 -2.59 2.74 13.23
N PHE A 108 -2.92 2.99 14.51
CA PHE A 108 -3.57 4.22 14.92
C PHE A 108 -2.76 5.46 14.56
N ILE A 109 -1.44 5.47 14.86
CA ILE A 109 -0.55 6.57 14.48
C ILE A 109 -0.57 6.76 12.96
N PHE A 110 -0.48 5.68 12.18
CA PHE A 110 -0.52 5.76 10.72
C PHE A 110 -1.80 6.41 10.21
N ILE A 111 -2.98 5.88 10.59
CA ILE A 111 -4.25 6.35 10.04
C ILE A 111 -4.62 7.74 10.54
N PHE A 112 -4.30 8.05 11.81
CA PHE A 112 -4.57 9.36 12.39
C PHE A 112 -3.75 10.44 11.67
N THR A 113 -2.44 10.22 11.54
CA THR A 113 -1.56 11.17 10.83
C THR A 113 -1.96 11.30 9.36
N TRP A 114 -2.34 10.20 8.71
CA TRP A 114 -2.76 10.21 7.32
C TRP A 114 -4.04 11.03 7.15
N ALA A 115 -5.06 10.74 7.97
CA ALA A 115 -6.35 11.41 7.93
C ALA A 115 -6.21 12.90 8.28
N PHE A 116 -5.40 13.23 9.29
CA PHE A 116 -5.10 14.61 9.66
C PHE A 116 -4.45 15.38 8.50
N CYS A 117 -3.42 14.81 7.86
CA CYS A 117 -2.79 15.42 6.70
C CYS A 117 -3.77 15.61 5.53
N VAL A 118 -4.62 14.63 5.24
CA VAL A 118 -5.66 14.76 4.20
C VAL A 118 -6.67 15.84 4.58
N TRP A 119 -7.08 15.92 5.84
CA TRP A 119 -8.04 16.91 6.35
C TRP A 119 -7.53 18.35 6.22
N ILE A 120 -6.25 18.60 6.51
CA ILE A 120 -5.62 19.92 6.31
C ILE A 120 -5.24 20.21 4.83
N GLY A 121 -5.58 19.31 3.90
CA GLY A 121 -5.49 19.56 2.45
C GLY A 121 -4.32 18.90 1.72
N PHE A 122 -3.52 18.04 2.37
CA PHE A 122 -2.45 17.31 1.66
C PHE A 122 -3.04 16.28 0.70
N ARG A 123 -2.39 16.11 -0.46
CA ARG A 123 -2.76 14.99 -1.36
C ARG A 123 -2.54 13.66 -0.64
N PRO A 124 -3.40 12.64 -0.84
CA PRO A 124 -3.29 11.33 -0.17
C PRO A 124 -1.92 10.66 -0.25
N ALA A 125 -1.18 10.87 -1.35
CA ALA A 125 0.17 10.36 -1.52
C ALA A 125 1.18 11.04 -0.57
N HIS A 126 1.07 12.35 -0.34
CA HIS A 126 1.96 13.06 0.59
C HIS A 126 1.65 12.71 2.05
N SER A 127 0.36 12.65 2.40
CA SER A 127 -0.09 12.18 3.71
C SER A 127 0.48 10.80 4.04
N SER A 128 0.50 9.91 3.05
CA SER A 128 1.08 8.57 3.16
C SER A 128 2.57 8.59 3.54
N TYR A 129 3.37 9.51 2.98
CA TYR A 129 4.80 9.61 3.32
C TYR A 129 5.02 10.12 4.74
N ILE A 130 4.23 11.11 5.16
CA ILE A 130 4.31 11.66 6.53
C ILE A 130 3.94 10.59 7.55
N SER A 131 2.86 9.85 7.31
CA SER A 131 2.44 8.74 8.17
C SER A 131 3.47 7.63 8.24
N LEU A 132 4.06 7.27 7.09
CA LEU A 132 5.14 6.28 7.04
C LEU A 132 6.33 6.73 7.90
N LEU A 133 6.77 7.98 7.76
CA LEU A 133 7.87 8.55 8.54
C LEU A 133 7.58 8.50 10.04
N LEU A 134 6.40 8.95 10.47
CA LEU A 134 6.02 9.01 11.88
C LEU A 134 5.88 7.62 12.52
N VAL A 135 5.36 6.65 11.76
CA VAL A 135 5.32 5.25 12.21
C VAL A 135 6.72 4.68 12.42
N ASN A 136 7.65 4.92 11.49
CA ASN A 136 9.02 4.44 11.63
C ASN A 136 9.73 5.12 12.80
N LEU A 137 9.54 6.43 12.98
CA LEU A 137 10.09 7.16 14.11
C LEU A 137 9.58 6.62 15.45
N TYR A 138 8.28 6.40 15.58
CA TYR A 138 7.68 5.79 16.77
C TYR A 138 8.24 4.38 17.04
N PHE A 139 8.37 3.56 15.99
CA PHE A 139 8.90 2.20 16.12
C PHE A 139 10.33 2.22 16.68
N VAL A 140 11.21 3.04 16.12
CA VAL A 140 12.61 3.14 16.55
C VAL A 140 12.74 3.65 17.98
N LEU A 141 11.96 4.66 18.37
CA LEU A 141 12.06 5.28 19.70
C LEU A 141 11.42 4.46 20.81
N CYS A 142 10.30 3.79 20.55
CA CYS A 142 9.47 3.20 21.60
C CYS A 142 9.46 1.66 21.61
N VAL A 143 9.81 0.99 20.51
CA VAL A 143 9.74 -0.49 20.39
C VAL A 143 11.13 -1.14 20.45
N GLY A 144 12.18 -0.49 19.93
CA GLY A 144 13.57 -0.90 20.19
C GLY A 144 14.50 -0.97 18.95
N LYS A 145 15.76 -1.40 19.21
CA LYS A 145 16.93 -1.32 18.31
C LYS A 145 17.01 -2.35 17.18
N CYS A 146 16.13 -3.34 17.11
CA CYS A 146 16.09 -4.19 15.92
C CYS A 146 15.64 -3.32 14.75
N ILE A 147 16.55 -2.99 13.83
CA ILE A 147 16.22 -2.44 12.52
C ILE A 147 15.19 -3.39 11.92
N SER A 148 13.93 -3.02 12.03
CA SER A 148 12.85 -3.94 11.79
C SER A 148 12.66 -4.08 10.30
N PHE A 149 12.21 -5.25 9.89
CA PHE A 149 11.62 -5.48 8.57
C PHE A 149 10.58 -4.41 8.18
N LEU A 150 9.97 -3.70 9.14
CA LEU A 150 9.11 -2.53 8.91
C LEU A 150 9.87 -1.36 8.24
N LEU A 151 11.10 -1.04 8.66
CA LEU A 151 11.95 -0.06 7.97
C LEU A 151 12.30 -0.50 6.55
N ILE A 152 12.56 -1.79 6.35
CA ILE A 152 12.86 -2.32 5.02
C ILE A 152 11.62 -2.20 4.12
N ILE A 153 10.45 -2.58 4.62
CA ILE A 153 9.18 -2.45 3.90
C ILE A 153 8.90 -0.98 3.56
N SER A 154 9.12 -0.05 4.51
CA SER A 154 8.90 1.37 4.28
C SER A 154 9.84 1.93 3.20
N LEU A 155 11.10 1.52 3.19
CA LEU A 155 12.05 1.86 2.11
C LEU A 155 11.61 1.31 0.75
N ILE A 156 11.18 0.04 0.68
CA ILE A 156 10.67 -0.56 -0.56
C ILE A 156 9.49 0.25 -1.12
N ILE A 157 8.57 0.67 -0.23
CA ILE A 157 7.42 1.50 -0.60
C ILE A 157 7.86 2.85 -1.13
N LEU A 158 8.78 3.55 -0.45
CA LEU A 158 9.30 4.83 -0.89
C LEU A 158 9.99 4.72 -2.27
N MET A 159 10.82 3.69 -2.47
CA MET A 159 11.46 3.44 -3.76
C MET A 159 10.43 3.21 -4.86
N ARG A 160 9.39 2.42 -4.61
CA ARG A 160 8.31 2.19 -5.57
C ARG A 160 7.58 3.48 -5.95
N HIS A 161 7.37 4.38 -5.00
CA HIS A 161 6.77 5.69 -5.24
C HIS A 161 7.67 6.59 -6.12
N LEU A 162 8.98 6.60 -5.87
CA LEU A 162 9.95 7.37 -6.67
C LEU A 162 10.01 6.87 -8.13
N LEU A 163 10.06 5.55 -8.33
CA LEU A 163 10.08 4.93 -9.66
C LEU A 163 8.80 5.24 -10.44
N TRP A 164 7.63 5.20 -9.79
CA TRP A 164 6.37 5.50 -10.43
C TRP A 164 6.29 6.94 -10.93
N ASN A 165 6.76 7.90 -10.11
CA ASN A 165 6.72 9.30 -10.48
C ASN A 165 7.64 9.61 -11.68
N LYS A 166 8.80 8.95 -11.79
CA LYS A 166 9.69 9.07 -12.95
C LYS A 166 9.04 8.54 -14.24
N ASN A 167 8.40 7.37 -14.17
CA ASN A 167 7.73 6.78 -15.34
C ASN A 167 6.51 7.58 -15.80
N PHE A 168 5.80 8.23 -14.88
CA PHE A 168 4.71 9.14 -15.23
C PHE A 168 5.21 10.41 -15.92
N TYR A 169 6.27 11.03 -15.38
CA TYR A 169 6.86 12.24 -15.96
C TYR A 169 7.42 12.01 -17.37
N ASN A 170 7.91 10.81 -17.66
CA ASN A 170 8.40 10.47 -19.01
C ASN A 170 7.27 10.21 -20.00
N LYS A 171 6.14 9.63 -19.58
CA LYS A 171 4.97 9.42 -20.46
C LYS A 171 4.31 10.72 -20.94
N ASP A 172 4.34 11.77 -20.12
CA ASP A 172 3.83 13.10 -20.51
C ASP A 172 4.76 13.82 -21.51
N LYS A 173 5.98 13.32 -21.76
CA LYS A 173 6.92 13.87 -22.74
C LYS A 173 6.94 13.14 -24.09
N GLU A 174 6.31 11.98 -24.17
CA GLU A 174 6.24 11.15 -25.39
C GLU A 174 4.90 11.29 -26.14
N LEU A 175 4.05 12.24 -25.72
CA LEU A 175 2.82 12.68 -26.38
C LEU A 175 2.98 14.14 -26.83
#